data_AF-A0A3A4A7W6-F1
#
_entry.id   AF-A0A3A4A7W6-F1
#
_cell.length_a   1.000
_cell.length_b   1.000
_cell.length_c   1.000
_cell.angle_alpha   90.00
_cell.angle_beta   90.00
_cell.angle_gamma   90.00
#
_symmetry.space_group_name_H-M   'P 1'
#
loop_
_entity.id
_entity.type
_entity.pdbx_description
1 polymer ?
#
loop_
_entity_poly.entity_id
_entity_poly.type
_entity_poly.pdbx_seq_one_letter_code
_entity_poly.pdbx_strand_id
1 'polypeptide(L)'
;MLSAEELSVGGHRVFQIVKLVEEIEPLTYAIDGVNAGEIFPYEEYSPYWEGMEFDKPLDEELDQYLVIMGRLTGRFLDRDWLASPGLLGELPPTR
;
A
#
# COMPACT_ATOMS: atom_id res chain seq x y z
N MET A 1 6.58 15.97 -2.67
CA MET A 1 5.83 14.92 -1.98
C MET A 1 6.80 14.24 -1.02
N LEU A 2 6.42 13.97 0.22
CA LEU A 2 7.28 13.23 1.14
C LEU A 2 7.26 11.74 0.76
N SER A 3 8.41 11.06 0.83
CA SER A 3 8.52 9.62 0.58
C SER A 3 7.92 8.79 1.72
N ALA A 4 7.70 7.50 1.50
CA ALA A 4 7.23 6.59 2.55
C ALA A 4 8.21 6.57 3.75
N GLU A 5 9.51 6.62 3.48
CA GLU A 5 10.56 6.72 4.48
C GLU A 5 10.42 8.01 5.30
N GLU A 6 10.24 9.17 4.66
CA GLU A 6 10.07 10.45 5.36
C GLU A 6 8.82 10.47 6.24
N LEU A 7 7.73 9.82 5.81
CA LEU A 7 6.49 9.68 6.59
C LEU A 7 6.61 8.67 7.74
N SER A 8 7.54 7.73 7.65
CA SER A 8 7.72 6.66 8.63
C SER A 8 8.55 7.07 9.86
N VAL A 9 9.17 8.25 9.83
CA VAL A 9 9.97 8.77 10.95
C VAL A 9 9.13 8.91 12.21
N GLY A 10 9.63 8.40 13.34
CA GLY A 10 8.96 8.50 14.65
C GLY A 10 8.17 7.26 15.04
N GLY A 11 8.56 6.08 14.54
CA GLY A 11 7.97 4.78 14.86
C GLY A 11 6.73 4.43 14.03
N HIS A 12 6.45 5.19 12.97
CA HIS A 12 5.28 4.95 12.13
C HIS A 12 5.59 3.90 11.06
N ARG A 13 4.73 2.89 10.93
CA ARG A 13 4.73 1.99 9.76
C ARG A 13 3.92 2.63 8.65
N VAL A 14 4.53 2.84 7.49
CA VAL A 14 3.90 3.41 6.31
C VAL A 14 3.90 2.36 5.21
N PHE A 15 2.72 1.93 4.77
CA PHE A 15 2.55 0.96 3.70
C PHE A 15 2.25 1.68 2.39
N GLN A 16 2.77 1.16 1.28
CA GLN A 16 2.70 1.81 -0.02
C GLN A 16 2.33 0.84 -1.14
N ILE A 17 1.33 1.23 -1.92
CA ILE A 17 1.01 0.62 -3.22
C ILE A 17 1.52 1.58 -4.30
N VAL A 18 2.33 1.07 -5.24
CA VAL A 18 2.77 1.82 -6.42
C VAL A 18 2.16 1.17 -7.64
N LYS A 19 1.23 1.89 -8.28
CA LYS A 19 0.64 1.46 -9.56
C LYS A 19 1.34 2.16 -10.72
N LEU A 20 1.94 1.38 -11.59
CA LEU A 20 2.48 1.82 -12.87
C LEU A 20 1.42 1.60 -13.97
N VAL A 21 1.78 1.91 -15.22
CA VAL A 21 0.83 1.81 -16.35
C VAL A 21 0.41 0.36 -16.59
N GLU A 22 1.37 -0.56 -16.57
CA GLU A 22 1.17 -1.97 -16.97
C GLU A 22 1.37 -2.96 -15.81
N GLU A 23 1.77 -2.48 -14.62
CA GLU A 23 2.06 -3.32 -13.47
C GLU A 23 1.77 -2.59 -12.14
N ILE A 24 1.66 -3.35 -11.07
CA ILE A 24 1.63 -2.85 -9.70
C ILE A 24 2.87 -3.42 -9.01
N GLU A 25 3.68 -2.56 -8.42
CA GLU A 25 4.82 -3.04 -7.63
C GLU A 25 4.30 -3.77 -6.38
N PRO A 26 5.01 -4.81 -5.92
CA PRO A 26 4.63 -5.51 -4.70
C PRO A 26 4.41 -4.53 -3.52
N LEU A 27 3.41 -4.81 -2.69
CA LEU A 27 3.10 -3.99 -1.52
C LEU A 27 4.31 -3.90 -0.59
N THR A 28 4.83 -2.68 -0.40
CA THR A 28 6.02 -2.40 0.43
C THR A 28 5.66 -1.60 1.67
N TYR A 29 6.60 -1.51 2.61
CA TYR A 29 6.47 -0.64 3.76
C TYR A 29 7.80 0.00 4.20
N ALA A 30 7.70 1.13 4.88
CA ALA A 30 8.79 1.80 5.55
C ALA A 30 8.52 1.93 7.06
N ILE A 31 9.59 1.93 7.85
CA ILE A 31 9.57 2.16 9.29
C ILE A 31 10.82 2.92 9.71
N ASP A 32 10.66 3.95 10.54
CA ASP A 32 11.75 4.74 11.11
C ASP A 32 12.75 5.31 10.08
N GLY A 33 12.23 5.75 8.93
CA GLY A 33 13.03 6.33 7.86
C GLY A 33 13.70 5.31 6.94
N VAL A 34 13.37 4.02 7.08
CA VAL A 34 13.98 2.94 6.30
C VAL A 34 12.90 2.20 5.50
N ASN A 35 13.13 2.04 4.20
CA ASN A 35 12.34 1.15 3.36
C ASN A 35 12.66 -0.30 3.74
N ALA A 36 11.66 -1.00 4.30
CA ALA A 36 11.77 -2.38 4.76
C ALA A 36 11.47 -3.40 3.66
N GLY A 37 11.09 -2.94 2.47
CA GLY A 37 10.79 -3.76 1.30
C GLY A 37 9.36 -4.32 1.32
N GLU A 38 9.20 -5.43 0.61
CA GLU A 38 7.91 -6.10 0.41
C GLU A 38 7.36 -6.70 1.70
N ILE A 39 6.04 -6.71 1.88
CA ILE A 39 5.44 -7.33 3.07
C ILE A 39 5.36 -8.86 2.99
N PHE A 40 5.29 -9.43 1.79
CA PHE A 40 5.00 -10.86 1.56
C PHE A 40 6.02 -11.85 2.15
N PRO A 41 7.33 -11.52 2.20
CA PRO A 41 8.32 -12.39 2.84
C PRO A 41 8.19 -12.50 4.37
N TYR A 42 7.43 -11.61 5.03
CA TYR A 42 7.37 -11.54 6.48
C TYR A 42 6.11 -12.22 7.03
N GLU A 43 6.29 -13.27 7.84
CA GLU A 43 5.19 -14.04 8.45
C GLU A 43 4.24 -13.17 9.29
N GLU A 44 4.72 -12.06 9.87
CA GLU A 44 3.90 -11.14 10.68
C GLU A 44 2.71 -10.57 9.89
N TYR A 45 2.83 -10.45 8.57
CA TYR A 45 1.79 -9.91 7.72
C TYR A 45 0.93 -10.99 7.04
N SER A 46 1.34 -12.26 7.11
CA SER A 46 0.63 -13.37 6.48
C SER A 46 -0.87 -13.47 6.76
N PRO A 47 -1.39 -13.12 7.96
CA PRO A 47 -2.83 -13.16 8.22
C PRO A 47 -3.64 -12.17 7.37
N TYR A 48 -3.02 -11.08 6.87
CA TYR A 48 -3.75 -10.04 6.15
C TYR A 48 -4.10 -10.44 4.71
N TRP A 49 -3.41 -11.41 4.12
CA TRP A 49 -3.76 -11.97 2.81
C TRP A 49 -4.19 -13.43 2.87
N GLU A 50 -4.46 -13.96 4.07
CA GLU A 50 -4.99 -15.30 4.22
C GLU A 50 -6.33 -15.46 3.47
N GLY A 51 -6.44 -16.57 2.73
CA GLY A 51 -7.60 -16.92 1.91
C GLY A 51 -7.73 -16.18 0.58
N MET A 52 -6.72 -15.39 0.19
CA MET A 52 -6.68 -14.76 -1.13
C MET A 52 -6.03 -15.66 -2.18
N GLU A 53 -6.52 -15.58 -3.41
CA GLU A 53 -5.91 -16.24 -4.58
C GLU A 53 -4.99 -15.26 -5.29
N PHE A 54 -3.73 -15.62 -5.52
CA PHE A 54 -2.77 -14.81 -6.27
C PHE A 54 -2.88 -15.05 -7.79
N ASP A 55 -2.09 -14.33 -8.59
CA ASP A 55 -2.08 -14.40 -10.07
C ASP A 55 -3.37 -13.90 -10.74
N LYS A 56 -3.82 -12.71 -10.34
CA LYS A 56 -5.00 -12.05 -10.91
C LYS A 56 -4.65 -11.06 -12.03
N PRO A 57 -5.61 -10.70 -12.90
CA PRO A 57 -5.47 -9.55 -13.78
C PRO A 57 -5.12 -8.26 -13.01
N LEU A 58 -4.44 -7.31 -13.65
CA LEU A 58 -3.93 -6.08 -13.01
C LEU A 58 -4.97 -5.30 -12.19
N ASP A 59 -6.19 -5.16 -12.71
CA ASP A 59 -7.27 -4.45 -12.00
C ASP A 59 -7.70 -5.20 -10.73
N GLU A 60 -7.74 -6.53 -10.78
CA GLU A 60 -8.04 -7.39 -9.63
C GLU A 60 -6.87 -7.44 -8.62
N GLU A 61 -5.62 -7.31 -9.09
CA GLU A 61 -4.44 -7.19 -8.21
C GLU A 61 -4.48 -5.90 -7.38
N LEU A 62 -4.89 -4.77 -7.97
CA LEU A 62 -5.07 -3.53 -7.22
C LEU A 62 -6.13 -3.68 -6.12
N ASP A 63 -7.27 -4.27 -6.47
CA ASP A 63 -8.35 -4.53 -5.52
C ASP A 63 -7.86 -5.40 -4.36
N GLN A 64 -7.05 -6.43 -4.64
CA GLN A 64 -6.44 -7.27 -3.61
C GLN A 64 -5.53 -6.47 -2.68
N TYR A 65 -4.62 -5.66 -3.21
CA TYR A 65 -3.72 -4.86 -2.38
C TYR A 65 -4.48 -3.84 -1.54
N LEU A 66 -5.57 -3.25 -2.07
CA LEU A 66 -6.45 -2.38 -1.30
C LEU A 66 -7.16 -3.14 -0.17
N VAL A 67 -7.59 -4.38 -0.39
CA VAL A 67 -8.15 -5.23 0.68
C VAL A 67 -7.09 -5.56 1.74
N ILE A 68 -5.87 -5.93 1.33
CA ILE A 68 -4.76 -6.20 2.25
C ILE A 68 -4.47 -4.96 3.10
N MET A 69 -4.39 -3.78 2.47
CA MET A 69 -4.24 -2.49 3.16
C MET A 69 -5.37 -2.22 4.15
N GLY A 70 -6.62 -2.52 3.77
CA GLY A 70 -7.75 -2.36 4.67
C GLY A 70 -7.69 -3.28 5.88
N ARG A 71 -7.22 -4.52 5.69
CA ARG A 71 -7.00 -5.49 6.78
C ARG A 71 -5.82 -5.07 7.67
N LEU A 72 -4.70 -4.62 7.10
CA LEU A 72 -3.51 -4.13 7.82
C LEU A 72 -3.83 -2.94 8.73
N THR A 73 -4.60 -1.99 8.20
CA THR A 73 -4.88 -0.72 8.88
C THR A 73 -6.15 -0.77 9.74
N GLY A 74 -6.96 -1.83 9.61
CA GLY A 74 -8.29 -1.92 10.20
C GLY A 74 -9.28 -0.89 9.63
N ARG A 75 -8.98 -0.30 8.47
CA ARG A 75 -9.81 0.72 7.80
C ARG A 75 -10.10 0.29 6.37
N PHE A 76 -11.34 -0.04 6.07
CA PHE A 76 -11.76 -0.34 4.69
C PHE A 76 -12.26 0.94 4.03
N LEU A 77 -11.61 1.35 2.91
CA LEU A 77 -12.08 2.28 1.86
C LEU A 77 -13.23 3.22 2.26
N ASP A 78 -13.11 3.92 3.39
CA ASP A 78 -14.15 4.83 3.85
C ASP A 78 -13.84 6.25 3.38
N ARG A 79 -14.85 7.11 3.45
CA ARG A 79 -14.73 8.49 2.99
C ARG A 79 -13.63 9.23 3.75
N ASP A 80 -13.40 8.90 5.00
CA ASP A 80 -12.38 9.54 5.84
C ASP A 80 -10.97 9.05 5.47
N TRP A 81 -10.84 7.81 5.00
CA TRP A 81 -9.62 7.24 4.45
C TRP A 81 -9.24 7.93 3.13
N LEU A 82 -10.20 8.09 2.22
CA LEU A 82 -10.00 8.85 0.96
C LEU A 82 -9.79 10.35 1.19
N ALA A 83 -10.32 10.91 2.27
CA ALA A 83 -10.18 12.32 2.63
C ALA A 83 -9.00 12.61 3.57
N SER A 84 -8.30 11.57 4.06
CA SER A 84 -7.19 11.72 4.99
C SER A 84 -6.02 12.43 4.28
N PRO A 85 -5.48 13.54 4.83
CA PRO A 85 -4.31 14.20 4.27
C PRO A 85 -3.08 13.31 4.46
N GLY A 86 -2.83 12.46 3.46
CA GLY A 86 -1.74 11.49 3.44
C GLY A 86 -2.02 10.41 2.41
N LEU A 87 -1.57 10.65 1.17
CA LEU A 87 -1.70 9.81 -0.03
C LEU A 87 -3.08 9.73 -0.73
N LEU A 88 -3.27 10.65 -1.68
CA LEU A 88 -4.02 10.44 -2.93
C LEU A 88 -3.38 11.39 -3.95
N GLY A 89 -2.48 10.88 -4.79
CA GLY A 89 -1.70 11.68 -5.74
C GLY A 89 -2.48 11.98 -7.02
N GLU A 90 -2.46 13.25 -7.47
CA GLU A 90 -2.90 13.63 -8.81
C GLU A 90 -1.83 13.28 -9.86
N LEU A 91 -2.25 12.71 -10.99
CA LEU A 91 -1.45 12.61 -12.21
C LEU A 91 -1.29 14.01 -12.84
N PRO A 92 -0.09 14.41 -13.29
CA PRO A 92 0.03 15.61 -14.11
C PRO A 92 -0.70 15.39 -15.45
N PRO A 93 -1.35 16.43 -16.02
CA PRO A 93 -2.10 16.27 -17.26
C PRO A 93 -1.17 15.88 -18.41
N THR A 94 -1.63 14.91 -19.20
CA THR A 94 -1.00 14.46 -20.45
C THR A 94 -0.69 15.63 -21.38
N ARG A 95 0.55 15.67 -21.88
CA ARG A 95 0.93 16.41 -23.08
C ARG A 95 1.36 15.45 -24.16
#